data_AF-A0A674HQ06-F1
#
_entry.id   AF-A0A674HQ06-F1
#
_cell.length_a   1.000
_cell.length_b   1.000
_cell.length_c   1.000
_cell.angle_alpha   90.00
_cell.angle_beta   90.00
_cell.angle_gamma   90.00
#
_symmetry.space_group_name_H-M   'P 1'
#
loop_
_entity.id
_entity.type
_entity.pdbx_description
1 polymer ?
#
loop_
_entity_poly.entity_id
_entity_poly.type
_entity_poly.pdbx_seq_one_letter_code
_entity_poly.pdbx_strand_id
1 'polypeptide(L)'
;MPAPRPPSRPGNLRDPEIAELFLKDDPEKVFGELREIGHGSFGAVFSARDLRSQELVAIKKMSYRGRASSEKWQDIVREVKVLQRLRHPNTVGFRGCYLRENTAWVIFLGFSWGFFGFF
;
A
#
# COMPACT_ATOMS: atom_id res chain seq x y z
N MET A 1 8.73 -10.08 35.30
CA MET A 1 7.83 -10.43 34.17
C MET A 1 7.58 -9.16 33.37
N PRO A 2 8.06 -9.03 32.12
CA PRO A 2 7.69 -7.87 31.31
C PRO A 2 6.20 -7.95 30.97
N ALA A 3 5.48 -6.83 31.14
CA ALA A 3 4.06 -6.74 30.82
C ALA A 3 3.82 -7.08 29.32
N PRO A 4 2.66 -7.66 28.96
CA PRO A 4 2.30 -7.86 27.57
C PRO A 4 2.34 -6.51 26.85
N ARG A 5 3.12 -6.42 25.77
CA ARG A 5 3.19 -5.22 24.94
C ARG A 5 1.77 -4.87 24.48
N PRO A 6 1.28 -3.64 24.71
CA PRO A 6 -0.04 -3.26 24.24
C PRO A 6 -0.10 -3.46 22.72
N PRO A 7 -1.27 -3.86 22.17
CA PRO A 7 -1.40 -4.02 20.73
C PRO A 7 -1.01 -2.72 20.04
N SER A 8 -0.05 -2.81 19.13
CA SER A 8 0.39 -1.68 18.32
C SER A 8 -0.83 -1.10 17.60
N ARG A 9 -1.09 0.20 17.81
CA ARG A 9 -2.19 0.89 17.14
C ARG A 9 -2.06 0.73 15.61
N PRO A 10 -3.15 0.53 14.86
CA PRO A 10 -3.11 0.48 13.41
C PRO A 10 -2.46 1.75 12.84
N GLY A 11 -1.53 1.61 11.88
CA GLY A 11 -0.76 2.73 11.34
C GLY A 11 0.37 3.24 12.23
N ASN A 12 0.65 2.60 13.37
CA ASN A 12 1.76 2.96 14.24
C ASN A 12 3.10 2.43 13.69
N LEU A 13 3.79 3.25 12.90
CA LEU A 13 5.13 2.99 12.34
C LEU A 13 6.26 3.07 13.39
N ARG A 14 5.99 2.77 14.67
CA ARG A 14 7.02 2.74 15.72
C ARG A 14 7.99 1.58 15.56
N ASP A 15 7.56 0.54 14.87
CA ASP A 15 8.44 -0.55 14.47
C ASP A 15 9.27 -0.07 13.27
N PRO A 16 10.61 0.04 13.40
CA PRO A 16 11.46 0.52 12.32
C PRO A 16 11.34 -0.35 11.07
N GLU A 17 11.16 -1.67 11.22
CA GLU A 17 11.02 -2.59 10.08
C GLU A 17 9.75 -2.29 9.29
N ILE A 18 8.67 -1.89 9.97
CA ILE A 18 7.41 -1.53 9.32
C ILE A 18 7.50 -0.12 8.74
N ALA A 19 8.15 0.81 9.47
CA ALA A 19 8.37 2.18 9.01
C ALA A 19 9.15 2.22 7.68
N GLU A 20 10.12 1.33 7.49
CA GLU A 20 10.90 1.23 6.26
C GLU A 20 10.10 0.67 5.07
N LEU A 21 8.95 0.02 5.29
CA LEU A 21 8.08 -0.45 4.21
C LEU A 21 7.31 0.68 3.53
N PHE A 22 7.08 1.79 4.25
CA PHE A 22 6.26 2.90 3.79
C PHE A 22 7.12 4.14 3.54
N LEU A 23 6.97 4.71 2.36
CA LEU A 23 7.59 5.96 1.97
C LEU A 23 6.96 7.13 2.74
N LYS A 24 7.79 8.11 3.10
CA LYS A 24 7.41 9.26 3.94
C LYS A 24 6.80 10.42 3.16
N ASP A 25 6.85 10.39 1.82
CA ASP A 25 6.26 11.45 1.00
C ASP A 25 4.72 11.42 1.05
N ASP A 26 4.10 12.55 0.76
CA ASP A 26 2.65 12.66 0.65
C ASP A 26 2.18 12.15 -0.72
N PRO A 27 1.48 11.00 -0.82
CA PRO A 27 1.10 10.42 -2.10
C PRO A 27 0.19 11.33 -2.93
N GLU A 28 -0.60 12.20 -2.30
CA GLU A 28 -1.47 13.16 -3.00
C GLU A 28 -0.68 14.25 -3.74
N LYS A 29 0.58 14.48 -3.35
CA LYS A 29 1.49 15.41 -4.04
C LYS A 29 2.39 14.70 -5.05
N VAL A 30 2.57 13.39 -4.92
CA VAL A 30 3.40 12.57 -5.82
C VAL A 30 2.60 12.10 -7.03
N PHE A 31 1.33 11.76 -6.84
CA PHE A 31 0.49 11.20 -7.88
C PHE A 31 -0.63 12.17 -8.27
N GLY A 32 -0.73 12.43 -9.58
CA GLY A 32 -1.81 13.21 -10.18
C GLY A 32 -2.77 12.33 -10.97
N GLU A 33 -3.87 12.94 -11.43
CA GLU A 33 -4.83 12.32 -12.35
C GLU A 33 -5.39 10.97 -11.84
N LEU A 34 -5.71 10.88 -10.55
CA LEU A 34 -6.26 9.67 -9.96
C LEU A 34 -7.63 9.34 -10.57
N ARG A 35 -7.70 8.21 -11.27
CA ARG A 35 -8.92 7.68 -11.85
C ARG A 35 -9.13 6.26 -11.36
N GLU A 36 -10.30 5.99 -10.80
CA GLU A 36 -10.66 4.62 -10.39
C GLU A 36 -10.79 3.73 -11.63
N ILE A 37 -10.16 2.56 -11.56
CA ILE A 37 -10.17 1.56 -12.65
C ILE A 37 -10.78 0.24 -12.21
N GLY A 38 -10.97 0.04 -10.91
CA GLY A 38 -11.62 -1.15 -10.37
C GLY A 38 -11.66 -1.13 -8.86
N HIS A 39 -12.52 -1.97 -8.29
CA HIS A 39 -12.58 -2.19 -6.85
C HIS A 39 -12.45 -3.69 -6.56
N GLY A 40 -11.76 -4.03 -5.48
CA GLY A 40 -11.62 -5.39 -4.97
C GLY A 40 -12.04 -5.46 -3.49
N SER A 41 -11.85 -6.63 -2.89
CA SER A 41 -12.25 -6.92 -1.50
C SER A 41 -11.52 -6.05 -0.46
N PHE A 42 -10.26 -5.70 -0.74
CA PHE A 42 -9.40 -4.93 0.17
C PHE A 42 -9.43 -3.41 -0.08
N GLY A 43 -10.08 -2.95 -1.16
CA GLY A 43 -10.18 -1.53 -1.49
C GLY A 43 -10.28 -1.26 -2.99
N ALA A 44 -10.06 -0.01 -3.38
CA ALA A 44 -10.17 0.44 -4.77
C ALA A 44 -8.78 0.65 -5.41
N VAL A 45 -8.70 0.34 -6.70
CA VAL A 45 -7.51 0.50 -7.53
C VAL A 45 -7.73 1.71 -8.44
N PHE A 46 -6.75 2.60 -8.45
CA PHE A 46 -6.75 3.82 -9.23
C PHE A 46 -5.58 3.79 -10.22
N SER A 47 -5.81 4.15 -11.47
CA SER A 47 -4.73 4.59 -12.35
C SER A 47 -4.37 6.02 -11.98
N ALA A 48 -3.09 6.32 -11.86
CA ALA A 48 -2.60 7.67 -11.62
C ALA A 48 -1.30 7.89 -12.40
N ARG A 49 -0.90 9.15 -12.53
CA ARG A 49 0.39 9.52 -13.12
C ARG A 49 1.35 9.93 -12.01
N ASP A 50 2.52 9.30 -11.97
CA ASP A 50 3.62 9.76 -11.11
C ASP A 50 4.09 11.12 -11.65
N LEU A 51 3.93 12.18 -10.87
CA LEU A 51 4.31 13.53 -11.29
C LEU A 51 5.83 13.71 -11.35
N ARG A 52 6.60 12.85 -10.66
CA ARG A 52 8.07 12.90 -10.62
C ARG A 52 8.67 12.24 -11.85
N SER A 53 8.22 11.03 -12.20
CA SER A 53 8.73 10.27 -13.34
C SER A 53 7.89 10.41 -14.62
N GLN A 54 6.70 11.02 -14.54
CA GLN A 54 5.71 11.11 -15.63
C GLN A 54 5.15 9.76 -16.10
N GLU A 55 5.40 8.67 -15.36
CA GLU A 55 4.94 7.31 -15.69
C GLU A 55 3.51 7.04 -15.21
N LEU A 56 2.79 6.18 -15.93
CA LEU A 56 1.49 5.66 -15.49
C LEU A 56 1.68 4.54 -14.48
N VAL A 57 0.98 4.65 -13.36
CA VAL A 57 1.05 3.71 -12.23
C VAL A 57 -0.34 3.28 -11.78
N ALA A 58 -0.41 2.09 -11.18
CA ALA A 58 -1.58 1.62 -10.45
C ALA A 58 -1.41 1.88 -8.95
N ILE A 59 -2.47 2.37 -8.32
CA ILE A 59 -2.53 2.70 -6.90
C ILE A 59 -3.65 1.89 -6.26
N LYS A 60 -3.31 0.88 -5.44
CA LYS A 60 -4.29 0.15 -4.62
C LYS A 60 -4.43 0.88 -3.28
N LYS A 61 -5.60 1.49 -3.04
CA LYS A 61 -5.93 2.18 -1.78
C LYS A 61 -6.68 1.23 -0.85
N MET A 62 -6.06 0.89 0.28
CA MET A 62 -6.61 -0.02 1.28
C MET A 62 -6.86 0.71 2.59
N SER A 63 -8.13 0.83 2.98
CA SER A 63 -8.53 1.49 4.22
C SER A 63 -8.54 0.50 5.37
N TYR A 64 -7.82 0.83 6.44
CA TYR A 64 -7.82 0.08 7.69
C TYR A 64 -8.59 0.80 8.80
N ARG A 65 -9.62 1.59 8.46
CA ARG A 65 -10.55 2.18 9.46
C ARG A 65 -11.58 1.15 9.95
N GLY A 66 -12.12 1.40 11.15
CA GLY A 66 -13.25 0.67 11.74
C GLY A 66 -12.87 -0.39 12.77
N ARG A 67 -13.84 -1.28 13.09
CA ARG A 67 -13.72 -2.30 14.14
C ARG A 67 -12.62 -3.34 13.87
N ALA A 68 -12.34 -3.64 12.61
CA ALA A 68 -11.30 -4.59 12.17
C ALA A 68 -9.98 -3.90 11.76
N SER A 69 -9.72 -2.69 12.25
CA SER A 69 -8.54 -1.89 11.85
C SER A 69 -7.21 -2.59 12.12
N SER A 70 -7.08 -3.33 13.24
CA SER A 70 -5.87 -4.07 13.56
C SER A 70 -5.62 -5.25 12.63
N GLU A 71 -6.66 -5.99 12.26
CA GLU A 71 -6.57 -7.15 11.37
C GLU A 71 -6.22 -6.70 9.94
N LYS A 72 -6.96 -5.70 9.42
CA LYS A 72 -6.68 -5.08 8.11
C LYS A 72 -5.26 -4.53 8.03
N TRP A 73 -4.77 -3.89 9.10
CA TRP A 73 -3.39 -3.39 9.15
C TRP A 73 -2.37 -4.52 9.06
N GLN A 74 -2.59 -5.63 9.78
CA GLN A 74 -1.70 -6.79 9.69
C GLN A 74 -1.69 -7.41 8.29
N ASP A 75 -2.85 -7.50 7.64
CA ASP A 75 -2.94 -8.01 6.27
C ASP A 75 -2.24 -7.09 5.27
N ILE A 76 -2.42 -5.76 5.37
CA ILE A 76 -1.69 -4.78 4.56
C ILE A 76 -0.18 -4.93 4.74
N VAL A 77 0.30 -4.99 5.98
CA VAL A 77 1.75 -5.15 6.26
C VAL A 77 2.26 -6.47 5.69
N ARG A 78 1.49 -7.56 5.80
CA ARG A 78 1.84 -8.86 5.22
C ARG A 78 1.92 -8.77 3.70
N GLU A 79 0.94 -8.17 3.05
CA GLU A 79 0.90 -7.98 1.60
C GLU A 79 2.08 -7.15 1.11
N VAL A 80 2.36 -6.01 1.74
CA VAL A 80 3.52 -5.17 1.39
C VAL A 80 4.84 -5.92 1.59
N LYS A 81 5.00 -6.67 2.69
CA LYS A 81 6.21 -7.50 2.91
C LYS A 81 6.38 -8.57 1.83
N VAL A 82 5.29 -9.21 1.41
CA VAL A 82 5.30 -10.21 0.33
C VAL A 82 5.68 -9.55 -1.00
N LEU A 83 5.04 -8.42 -1.34
CA LEU A 83 5.34 -7.66 -2.56
C LEU A 83 6.79 -7.16 -2.61
N GLN A 84 7.34 -6.73 -1.48
CA GLN A 84 8.73 -6.30 -1.40
C GLN A 84 9.72 -7.44 -1.64
N ARG A 85 9.39 -8.67 -1.19
CA ARG A 85 10.18 -9.88 -1.46
C ARG A 85 10.00 -10.39 -2.89
N LEU A 86 8.85 -10.13 -3.51
CA LEU A 86 8.51 -10.52 -4.89
C LEU A 86 9.08 -9.57 -5.96
N ARG A 87 10.12 -8.79 -5.63
CA ARG A 87 10.85 -7.97 -6.61
C ARG A 87 11.70 -8.84 -7.53
N HIS A 88 11.06 -9.43 -8.54
CA HIS A 88 11.71 -10.08 -9.67
C HIS A 88 11.40 -9.30 -10.96
N PRO A 89 12.32 -9.21 -11.93
CA PRO A 89 12.09 -8.52 -13.21
C PRO A 89 10.89 -9.02 -14.04
N ASN A 90 10.25 -10.13 -13.66
CA ASN A 90 9.06 -10.70 -14.31
C ASN A 90 7.80 -10.63 -13.44
N THR A 91 7.84 -9.96 -12.29
CA THR A 91 6.73 -9.86 -11.35
C THR A 91 6.22 -8.43 -11.31
N VAL A 92 4.94 -8.25 -10.93
CA VAL A 92 4.27 -6.96 -10.78
C VAL A 92 5.23 -5.92 -10.19
N GLY A 93 5.48 -4.83 -10.92
CA GLY A 93 6.52 -3.85 -10.61
C GLY A 93 6.23 -3.04 -9.35
N PHE A 94 6.37 -3.63 -8.16
CA PHE A 94 6.16 -2.94 -6.90
C PHE A 94 7.14 -1.76 -6.75
N ARG A 95 6.58 -0.55 -6.82
CA ARG A 95 7.31 0.72 -6.75
C ARG A 95 7.53 1.16 -5.31
N GLY A 96 6.50 1.02 -4.48
CA GLY A 96 6.55 1.38 -3.08
C GLY A 96 5.15 1.44 -2.46
N CYS A 97 5.09 1.67 -1.15
CA CYS A 97 3.84 1.89 -0.45
C CYS A 97 3.90 3.23 0.31
N TYR A 98 2.80 3.95 0.38
CA TYR A 98 2.65 5.17 1.15
C TYR A 98 1.55 4.99 2.18
N LEU A 99 1.68 5.66 3.32
CA LEU A 99 0.66 5.67 4.35
C LEU A 99 0.06 7.06 4.48
N ARG A 100 -1.25 7.18 4.32
CA ARG A 100 -1.97 8.44 4.49
C ARG A 100 -3.15 8.26 5.42
N GLU A 101 -3.12 8.93 6.56
CA GLU A 101 -4.11 8.84 7.63
C GLU A 101 -4.39 7.39 8.08
N ASN A 102 -5.41 6.74 7.51
CA ASN A 102 -5.79 5.36 7.77
C ASN A 102 -5.97 4.54 6.49
N THR A 103 -5.25 4.94 5.44
CA THR A 103 -5.29 4.33 4.13
C THR A 103 -3.87 4.06 3.67
N ALA A 104 -3.57 2.81 3.32
CA ALA A 104 -2.32 2.44 2.66
C ALA A 104 -2.49 2.53 1.15
N TRP A 105 -1.49 3.10 0.48
CA TRP A 105 -1.46 3.31 -0.96
C TRP A 105 -0.30 2.49 -1.51
N VAL A 106 -0.60 1.36 -2.13
CA VAL A 106 0.42 0.48 -2.72
C VAL A 106 0.54 0.83 -4.20
N ILE A 107 1.75 1.18 -4.63
CA ILE A 107 2.03 1.67 -5.98
C ILE A 107 2.71 0.58 -6.79
N PHE A 108 2.20 0.39 -8.00
CA PHE A 108 2.69 -0.59 -8.95
C PHE A 108 2.97 0.08 -10.28
N LEU A 109 4.13 -0.23 -10.84
CA LEU A 109 4.56 0.16 -12.16
C LEU A 109 3.90 -0.78 -13.19
N GLY A 110 3.44 -0.20 -14.30
CA GLY A 110 2.61 -0.88 -15.30
C GLY A 110 3.13 -2.24 -15.73
N PHE A 111 2.33 -3.28 -15.49
CA PHE A 111 2.26 -4.51 -16.28
C PHE A 111 0.90 -5.15 -16.02
N SER A 112 0.05 -5.24 -17.06
CA SER A 112 -1.32 -5.77 -17.08
C SER A 112 -2.19 -5.52 -15.84
N TRP A 113 -3.07 -4.51 -15.93
CA TRP A 113 -4.09 -4.17 -14.93
C TRP A 113 -5.02 -5.33 -14.53
N GLY A 114 -5.01 -6.43 -15.29
CA GLY A 114 -5.80 -7.63 -15.02
C GLY A 114 -5.34 -8.46 -13.81
N PHE A 115 -4.14 -8.21 -13.26
CA PHE A 115 -3.63 -9.00 -12.11
C PHE A 115 -4.13 -8.51 -10.74
N PHE A 116 -4.68 -7.29 -10.66
CA PHE A 116 -5.10 -6.68 -9.38
C PHE A 116 -6.39 -7.27 -8.79
N GLY A 117 -7.11 -8.11 -9.54
CA GLY A 117 -8.34 -8.75 -9.08
C GLY A 117 -8.15 -9.97 -8.17
N PHE A 118 -6.91 -10.46 -7.98
CA PHE A 118 -6.63 -11.75 -7.32
C PHE A 118 -5.80 -11.68 -6.02
N PHE A 119 -5.51 -10.49 -5.50
CA PHE A 119 -4.88 -10.30 -4.19
C PHE A 119 -5.81 -9.61 -3.20
#